data_AF-A0A351J0E6-F1
#
_entry.id   AF-A0A351J0E6-F1
#
_cell.length_a   1.000
_cell.length_b   1.000
_cell.length_c   1.000
_cell.angle_alpha   90.00
_cell.angle_beta   90.00
_cell.angle_gamma   90.00
#
_symmetry.space_group_name_H-M   'P 1'
#
loop_
_entity.id
_entity.type
_entity.pdbx_description
1 polymer ?
#
loop_
_entity_poly.entity_id
_entity_poly.type
_entity_poly.pdbx_seq_one_letter_code
_entity_poly.pdbx_strand_id
1 'polypeptide(L)'
;PDGYTDNCNDAIDRYLKGLKSNGVPYVDLRTALKNDFDNYYECFFITDHHWLPETGFWASGKILEYLSDTYNLEYNKTVINENQYSKRVYNEWFLGSLGKKAGKNWSGVDNITLIYPNFITNLSVETHYVKDKTTHVTGDFLNSIIVQKNLQYRGEYPTSEEMNRKKCYAAYTGGDFPKQIVKNNRATNDTKLLILRDSFACGVTPFLSVAVAETHVLDLRYLPENFSVQDYINEINPDAVLCLFSETNLVELSQ
;
A
#
# COMPACT_ATOMS: atom_id res chain seq x y z
N PRO A 1 16.77 -6.63 -21.40
CA PRO A 1 17.20 -7.09 -22.74
C PRO A 1 18.71 -7.37 -22.73
N ASP A 2 19.18 -8.27 -23.59
CA ASP A 2 20.63 -8.48 -23.74
C ASP A 2 21.31 -7.13 -24.05
N GLY A 3 22.36 -6.81 -23.29
CA GLY A 3 23.09 -5.54 -23.39
C GLY A 3 22.51 -4.38 -22.57
N TYR A 4 21.39 -4.55 -21.86
CA TYR A 4 20.88 -3.57 -20.90
C TYR A 4 21.26 -4.00 -19.48
N THR A 5 22.00 -3.13 -18.78
CA THR A 5 22.32 -3.35 -17.35
C THR A 5 21.30 -2.61 -16.50
N ASP A 6 20.60 -3.35 -15.67
CA ASP A 6 19.73 -2.81 -14.63
C ASP A 6 20.54 -2.63 -13.33
N ASN A 7 20.61 -1.39 -12.85
CA ASN A 7 21.36 -1.01 -11.64
C ASN A 7 20.44 -0.66 -10.45
N CYS A 8 19.15 -1.01 -10.52
CA CYS A 8 18.15 -0.68 -9.51
C CYS A 8 18.53 -1.23 -8.12
N ASN A 9 18.98 -2.49 -8.04
CA ASN A 9 19.39 -3.07 -6.75
C ASN A 9 20.62 -2.37 -6.16
N ASP A 10 21.61 -2.02 -6.97
CA ASP A 10 22.82 -1.30 -6.53
C ASP A 10 22.47 0.12 -6.02
N ALA A 11 21.49 0.78 -6.64
CA ALA A 11 21.01 2.08 -6.19
C ALA A 11 20.35 1.98 -4.80
N ILE A 12 19.45 1.02 -4.62
CA ILE A 12 18.81 0.80 -3.31
C ILE A 12 19.84 0.39 -2.26
N ASP A 13 20.79 -0.50 -2.57
CA ASP A 13 21.79 -0.96 -1.61
C ASP A 13 22.67 0.21 -1.11
N ARG A 14 22.99 1.17 -1.99
CA ARG A 14 23.65 2.42 -1.60
C ARG A 14 22.75 3.29 -0.71
N TYR A 15 21.47 3.40 -1.04
CA TYR A 15 20.49 4.14 -0.22
C TYR A 15 20.37 3.54 1.19
N LEU A 16 20.18 2.23 1.30
CA LEU A 16 20.09 1.51 2.59
C LEU A 16 21.39 1.61 3.40
N LYS A 17 22.55 1.59 2.74
CA LYS A 17 23.84 1.86 3.40
C LYS A 17 23.89 3.29 3.96
N GLY A 18 23.36 4.27 3.24
CA GLY A 18 23.21 5.64 3.70
C GLY A 18 22.32 5.74 4.93
N LEU A 19 21.14 5.12 4.91
CA LEU A 19 20.24 5.06 6.07
C LEU A 19 20.93 4.46 7.29
N LYS A 20 21.56 3.27 7.12
CA LYS A 20 22.30 2.59 8.19
C LYS A 20 23.38 3.48 8.80
N SER A 21 24.16 4.17 7.96
CA SER A 21 25.27 5.02 8.41
C SER A 21 24.80 6.24 9.19
N ASN A 22 23.55 6.68 8.97
CA ASN A 22 22.92 7.78 9.69
C ASN A 22 22.02 7.31 10.85
N GLY A 23 22.06 6.02 11.19
CA GLY A 23 21.23 5.46 12.26
C GLY A 23 19.73 5.43 11.95
N VAL A 24 19.35 5.55 10.67
CA VAL A 24 17.95 5.42 10.24
C VAL A 24 17.64 3.94 10.02
N PRO A 25 16.71 3.36 10.79
CA PRO A 25 16.31 1.97 10.66
C PRO A 25 15.51 1.73 9.38
N TYR A 26 15.59 0.52 8.84
CA TYR A 26 14.84 0.11 7.67
C TYR A 26 14.53 -1.38 7.69
N VAL A 27 13.51 -1.76 6.92
CA VAL A 27 13.19 -3.14 6.58
C VAL A 27 13.38 -3.30 5.07
N ASP A 28 14.34 -4.13 4.66
CA ASP A 28 14.53 -4.43 3.23
C ASP A 28 13.58 -5.54 2.78
N LEU A 29 12.40 -5.14 2.30
CA LEU A 29 11.38 -6.07 1.82
C LEU A 29 11.83 -6.88 0.59
N ARG A 30 12.84 -6.44 -0.17
CA ARG A 30 13.37 -7.22 -1.30
C ARG A 30 14.08 -8.47 -0.81
N THR A 31 14.91 -8.31 0.21
CA THR A 31 15.62 -9.42 0.85
C THR A 31 14.61 -10.34 1.55
N ALA A 32 13.62 -9.77 2.24
CA ALA A 32 12.55 -10.56 2.87
C ALA A 32 11.73 -11.36 1.85
N LEU A 33 11.36 -10.78 0.69
CA LEU A 33 10.65 -11.49 -0.38
C LEU A 33 11.46 -12.68 -0.91
N LYS A 34 12.75 -12.47 -1.17
CA LYS A 34 13.65 -13.54 -1.65
C LYS A 34 13.82 -14.69 -0.67
N ASN A 35 13.71 -14.40 0.63
CA ASN A 35 13.86 -15.41 1.68
C ASN A 35 12.56 -16.17 1.95
N ASP A 36 11.42 -15.48 1.87
CA ASP A 36 10.12 -16.03 2.27
C ASP A 36 9.37 -16.69 1.10
N PHE A 37 9.72 -16.39 -0.16
CA PHE A 37 9.06 -16.93 -1.35
C PHE A 37 10.06 -17.61 -2.30
N ASP A 38 9.76 -18.86 -2.69
CA ASP A 38 10.55 -19.63 -3.65
C ASP A 38 10.69 -18.91 -5.00
N ASN A 39 9.59 -18.27 -5.43
CA ASN A 39 9.53 -17.48 -6.66
C ASN A 39 8.92 -16.11 -6.38
N TYR A 40 9.73 -15.15 -5.96
CA TYR A 40 9.26 -13.79 -5.66
C TYR A 40 8.64 -13.05 -6.86
N TYR A 41 8.81 -13.52 -8.10
CA TYR A 41 8.12 -12.94 -9.25
C TYR A 41 6.59 -13.11 -9.16
N GLU A 42 6.12 -14.17 -8.48
CA GLU A 42 4.70 -14.42 -8.23
C GLU A 42 4.11 -13.48 -7.18
N CYS A 43 4.93 -12.68 -6.51
CA CYS A 43 4.49 -11.65 -5.58
C CYS A 43 4.01 -10.37 -6.29
N PHE A 44 4.06 -10.32 -7.63
CA PHE A 44 3.72 -9.15 -8.44
C PHE A 44 2.68 -9.46 -9.51
N PHE A 45 1.96 -8.43 -9.94
CA PHE A 45 1.14 -8.52 -11.13
C PHE A 45 2.00 -8.70 -12.38
N ILE A 46 1.44 -9.34 -13.42
CA ILE A 46 2.11 -9.47 -14.72
C ILE A 46 1.88 -8.21 -15.55
N THR A 47 0.65 -7.68 -15.52
CA THR A 47 0.24 -6.54 -16.36
C THR A 47 0.28 -5.20 -15.62
N ASP A 48 0.53 -5.20 -14.32
CA ASP A 48 0.71 -4.00 -13.50
C ASP A 48 2.11 -3.95 -12.87
N HIS A 49 2.54 -2.77 -12.45
CA HIS A 49 3.87 -2.60 -11.84
C HIS A 49 3.87 -2.86 -10.33
N HIS A 50 2.69 -2.92 -9.70
CA HIS A 50 2.58 -3.16 -8.26
C HIS A 50 2.73 -4.64 -7.88
N TRP A 51 2.98 -4.87 -6.60
CA TRP A 51 2.82 -6.18 -6.00
C TRP A 51 1.35 -6.64 -5.94
N LEU A 52 1.13 -7.92 -5.67
CA LEU A 52 -0.22 -8.44 -5.39
C LEU A 52 -0.75 -7.93 -4.04
N PRO A 53 -2.08 -7.87 -3.84
CA PRO A 53 -2.66 -7.55 -2.54
C PRO A 53 -2.24 -8.51 -1.42
N GLU A 54 -2.02 -9.78 -1.74
CA GLU A 54 -1.47 -10.80 -0.85
C GLU A 54 -0.07 -10.41 -0.36
N THR A 55 0.76 -9.92 -1.27
CA THR A 55 2.11 -9.42 -0.95
C THR A 55 2.04 -8.16 -0.08
N GLY A 56 1.10 -7.25 -0.37
CA GLY A 56 0.84 -6.09 0.49
C GLY A 56 0.40 -6.48 1.91
N PHE A 57 -0.46 -7.50 2.04
CA PHE A 57 -0.84 -8.06 3.33
C PHE A 57 0.37 -8.65 4.07
N TRP A 58 1.17 -9.50 3.41
CA TRP A 58 2.40 -10.05 3.98
C TRP A 58 3.38 -8.95 4.42
N ALA A 59 3.58 -7.93 3.59
CA ALA A 59 4.47 -6.81 3.90
C ALA A 59 3.99 -6.02 5.12
N SER A 60 2.67 -5.84 5.27
CA SER A 60 2.09 -5.22 6.48
C SER A 60 2.42 -6.01 7.75
N GLY A 61 2.43 -7.35 7.67
CA GLY A 61 2.88 -8.23 8.74
C GLY A 61 4.34 -8.00 9.12
N LYS A 62 5.24 -8.00 8.14
CA LYS A 62 6.67 -7.73 8.36
C LYS A 62 6.94 -6.37 9.00
N ILE A 63 6.19 -5.35 8.58
CA ILE A 63 6.29 -4.00 9.15
C ILE A 63 5.83 -4.00 10.61
N LEU A 64 4.69 -4.61 10.91
CA LEU A 64 4.16 -4.68 12.27
C LEU A 64 5.05 -5.49 13.21
N GLU A 65 5.58 -6.63 12.75
CA GLU A 65 6.57 -7.43 13.49
C GLU A 65 7.81 -6.60 13.82
N TYR A 66 8.39 -5.93 12.83
CA TYR A 66 9.56 -5.08 13.05
C TYR A 66 9.30 -3.95 14.05
N LEU A 67 8.14 -3.28 13.92
CA LEU A 67 7.75 -2.20 14.80
C LEU A 67 7.55 -2.68 16.25
N SER A 68 6.96 -3.86 16.41
CA SER A 68 6.77 -4.45 17.73
C SER A 68 8.09 -4.88 18.37
N ASP A 69 8.93 -5.59 17.62
CA ASP A 69 10.20 -6.10 18.13
C ASP A 69 11.21 -4.98 18.44
N THR A 70 11.20 -3.91 17.65
CA THR A 70 12.20 -2.82 17.76
C THR A 70 11.73 -1.69 18.67
N TYR A 71 10.44 -1.36 18.66
CA TYR A 71 9.89 -0.19 19.34
C TYR A 71 8.84 -0.52 20.40
N ASN A 72 8.58 -1.80 20.66
CA ASN A 72 7.52 -2.26 21.56
C ASN A 72 6.13 -1.71 21.19
N LEU A 73 5.90 -1.49 19.89
CA LEU A 73 4.60 -1.07 19.39
C LEU A 73 3.62 -2.24 19.50
N GLU A 74 2.57 -2.05 20.30
CA GLU A 74 1.58 -3.09 20.57
C GLU A 74 0.51 -3.15 19.48
N TYR A 75 0.19 -4.36 19.01
CA TYR A 75 -0.97 -4.61 18.16
C TYR A 75 -1.52 -6.01 18.41
N ASN A 76 -2.80 -6.22 18.08
CA ASN A 76 -3.39 -7.54 18.20
C ASN A 76 -2.91 -8.43 17.04
N LYS A 77 -2.14 -9.49 17.33
CA LYS A 77 -1.59 -10.44 16.34
C LYS A 77 -2.62 -11.08 15.39
N THR A 78 -3.92 -11.04 15.75
CA THR A 78 -5.03 -11.43 14.86
C THR A 78 -4.97 -10.70 13.51
N VAL A 79 -4.53 -9.43 13.48
CA VAL A 79 -4.54 -8.59 12.26
C VAL A 79 -3.50 -8.99 11.21
N ILE A 80 -2.51 -9.80 11.58
CA ILE A 80 -1.50 -10.32 10.64
C ILE A 80 -1.69 -11.82 10.36
N ASN A 81 -2.66 -12.46 11.00
CA ASN A 81 -2.94 -13.87 10.80
C ASN A 81 -3.85 -14.06 9.58
N GLU A 82 -3.31 -14.62 8.50
CA GLU A 82 -4.04 -14.84 7.25
C GLU A 82 -5.35 -15.65 7.43
N ASN A 83 -5.40 -16.58 8.38
CA ASN A 83 -6.62 -17.36 8.66
C ASN A 83 -7.77 -16.51 9.23
N GLN A 84 -7.48 -15.28 9.65
CA GLN A 84 -8.46 -14.30 10.11
C GLN A 84 -8.99 -13.42 8.99
N TYR A 85 -8.67 -13.75 7.73
CA TYR A 85 -9.12 -13.05 6.54
C TYR A 85 -9.79 -14.01 5.56
N SER A 86 -10.77 -13.48 4.84
CA SER A 86 -11.33 -14.11 3.65
C SER A 86 -10.73 -13.50 2.40
N LYS A 87 -10.66 -14.30 1.33
CA LYS A 87 -10.18 -13.88 0.02
C LYS A 87 -11.28 -14.08 -1.01
N ARG A 88 -11.52 -13.06 -1.83
CA ARG A 88 -12.34 -13.14 -3.04
C ARG A 88 -11.46 -12.86 -4.25
N VAL A 89 -11.26 -13.87 -5.08
CA VAL A 89 -10.48 -13.75 -6.31
C VAL A 89 -11.39 -13.30 -7.45
N TYR A 90 -11.01 -12.23 -8.14
CA TYR A 90 -11.61 -11.81 -9.39
C TYR A 90 -10.70 -12.26 -10.54
N ASN A 91 -11.15 -13.27 -11.29
CA ASN A 91 -10.36 -13.88 -12.36
C ASN A 91 -10.38 -13.03 -13.63
N GLU A 92 -9.23 -12.89 -14.29
CA GLU A 92 -9.03 -12.12 -15.54
C GLU A 92 -9.71 -10.74 -15.51
N TRP A 93 -9.50 -10.03 -14.40
CA TRP A 93 -10.30 -8.88 -14.02
C TRP A 93 -9.53 -7.56 -14.07
N PHE A 94 -8.20 -7.62 -14.03
CA PHE A 94 -7.35 -6.46 -13.91
C PHE A 94 -6.36 -6.38 -15.07
N LEU A 95 -6.59 -5.41 -15.96
CA LEU A 95 -5.56 -4.97 -16.90
C LEU A 95 -4.78 -3.82 -16.25
N GLY A 96 -3.56 -4.09 -15.82
CA GLY A 96 -2.67 -3.15 -15.17
C GLY A 96 -2.08 -2.10 -16.09
N SER A 97 -1.37 -1.13 -15.52
CA SER A 97 -0.84 0.02 -16.27
C SER A 97 0.14 -0.38 -17.38
N LEU A 98 0.93 -1.45 -17.18
CA LEU A 98 1.89 -1.94 -18.17
C LEU A 98 1.16 -2.66 -19.31
N GLY A 99 0.17 -3.50 -18.98
CA GLY A 99 -0.69 -4.18 -19.94
C GLY A 99 -1.56 -3.22 -20.75
N LYS A 100 -2.01 -2.11 -20.18
CA LYS A 100 -2.69 -1.04 -20.93
C LYS A 100 -1.78 -0.39 -21.99
N LYS A 101 -0.48 -0.23 -21.68
CA LYS A 101 0.50 0.31 -22.62
C LYS A 101 0.85 -0.69 -23.73
N ALA A 102 1.04 -1.96 -23.37
CA ALA A 102 1.37 -3.03 -24.32
C ALA A 102 0.17 -3.52 -25.16
N GLY A 103 -1.04 -3.42 -24.60
CA GLY A 103 -2.27 -4.00 -25.12
C GLY A 103 -2.58 -5.37 -24.51
N LYS A 104 -3.87 -5.60 -24.18
CA LYS A 104 -4.37 -6.83 -23.56
C LYS A 104 -3.96 -8.11 -24.30
N ASN A 105 -3.98 -8.09 -25.64
CA ASN A 105 -3.67 -9.29 -26.43
C ASN A 105 -2.21 -9.75 -26.32
N TRP A 106 -1.30 -8.89 -25.87
CA TRP A 106 0.12 -9.19 -25.71
C TRP A 106 0.53 -9.44 -24.26
N SER A 107 -0.19 -8.82 -23.32
CA SER A 107 0.11 -8.86 -21.88
C SER A 107 -0.75 -9.83 -21.08
N GLY A 108 -1.91 -10.24 -21.63
CA GLY A 108 -2.92 -10.97 -20.87
C GLY A 108 -3.73 -10.04 -19.96
N VAL A 109 -4.31 -10.61 -18.91
CA VAL A 109 -5.07 -9.92 -17.87
C VAL A 109 -4.77 -10.59 -16.54
N ASP A 110 -4.53 -9.81 -15.50
CA ASP A 110 -4.29 -10.34 -14.17
C ASP A 110 -5.60 -10.70 -13.45
N ASN A 111 -5.49 -11.67 -12.54
CA ASN A 111 -6.44 -11.83 -11.46
C ASN A 111 -6.17 -10.73 -10.41
N ILE A 112 -7.18 -10.32 -9.66
CA ILE A 112 -6.98 -9.50 -8.45
C ILE A 112 -7.78 -10.05 -7.29
N THR A 113 -7.17 -10.13 -6.12
CA THR A 113 -7.81 -10.62 -4.90
C THR A 113 -8.26 -9.45 -4.04
N LEU A 114 -9.49 -9.53 -3.52
CA LEU A 114 -9.96 -8.72 -2.41
C LEU A 114 -9.81 -9.54 -1.12
N ILE A 115 -8.94 -9.07 -0.23
CA ILE A 115 -8.64 -9.65 1.09
C ILE A 115 -9.34 -8.79 2.13
N TYR A 116 -10.12 -9.40 3.01
CA TYR A 116 -10.89 -8.67 4.01
C TYR A 116 -11.02 -9.46 5.32
N PRO A 117 -11.04 -8.78 6.48
CA PRO A 117 -11.01 -9.43 7.78
C PRO A 117 -12.31 -10.19 8.07
N ASN A 118 -12.19 -11.33 8.74
CA ASN A 118 -13.29 -12.13 9.28
C ASN A 118 -13.73 -11.64 10.68
N PHE A 119 -13.01 -10.68 11.26
CA PHE A 119 -13.32 -10.05 12.53
C PHE A 119 -14.01 -8.68 12.34
N ILE A 120 -14.71 -8.24 13.37
CA ILE A 120 -15.45 -6.97 13.36
C ILE A 120 -14.46 -5.81 13.24
N THR A 121 -14.70 -4.94 12.26
CA THR A 121 -13.93 -3.71 12.04
C THR A 121 -14.85 -2.49 12.04
N ASN A 122 -14.31 -1.34 12.41
CA ASN A 122 -14.97 -0.06 12.21
C ASN A 122 -13.92 1.03 12.03
N LEU A 123 -13.83 1.58 10.82
CA LEU A 123 -12.88 2.61 10.46
C LEU A 123 -13.62 3.89 10.08
N SER A 124 -13.10 5.03 10.54
CA SER A 124 -13.48 6.35 10.04
C SER A 124 -12.36 6.86 9.13
N VAL A 125 -12.64 7.02 7.85
CA VAL A 125 -11.69 7.43 6.81
C VAL A 125 -12.02 8.85 6.37
N GLU A 126 -11.05 9.74 6.56
CA GLU A 126 -11.04 11.09 6.03
C GLU A 126 -10.06 11.16 4.85
N THR A 127 -10.50 11.62 3.69
CA THR A 127 -9.66 11.72 2.49
C THR A 127 -9.68 13.13 1.94
N HIS A 128 -8.49 13.71 1.79
CA HIS A 128 -8.25 15.04 1.22
C HIS A 128 -7.79 14.89 -0.23
N TYR A 129 -8.45 15.59 -1.14
CA TYR A 129 -8.16 15.56 -2.57
C TYR A 129 -7.40 16.84 -2.97
N VAL A 130 -6.64 16.78 -4.07
CA VAL A 130 -5.86 17.93 -4.62
C VAL A 130 -6.68 19.21 -4.82
N LYS A 131 -7.99 19.09 -5.05
CA LYS A 131 -8.91 20.24 -5.28
C LYS A 131 -9.61 20.72 -3.99
N ASP A 132 -8.92 20.64 -2.86
CA ASP A 132 -9.42 21.03 -1.51
C ASP A 132 -10.79 20.44 -1.13
N LYS A 133 -11.10 19.28 -1.71
CA LYS A 133 -12.29 18.50 -1.33
C LYS A 133 -11.88 17.53 -0.24
N THR A 134 -12.68 17.46 0.82
CA THR A 134 -12.55 16.42 1.84
C THR A 134 -13.79 15.53 1.84
N THR A 135 -13.60 14.23 2.03
CA THR A 135 -14.69 13.26 2.23
C THR A 135 -14.49 12.47 3.49
N HIS A 136 -15.58 12.12 4.16
CA HIS A 136 -15.61 11.31 5.36
C HIS A 136 -16.50 10.09 5.14
N VAL A 137 -15.99 8.92 5.48
CA VAL A 137 -16.73 7.65 5.42
C VAL A 137 -16.44 6.87 6.70
N THR A 138 -17.48 6.37 7.36
CA THR A 138 -17.34 5.47 8.50
C THR A 138 -18.08 4.17 8.21
N GLY A 139 -17.44 3.03 8.46
CA GLY A 139 -18.01 1.72 8.19
C GLY A 139 -17.07 0.59 8.60
N ASP A 140 -17.45 -0.64 8.33
CA ASP A 140 -16.53 -1.78 8.38
C ASP A 140 -15.41 -1.63 7.33
N PHE A 141 -14.43 -2.53 7.35
CA PHE A 141 -13.29 -2.54 6.42
C PHE A 141 -13.70 -2.39 4.94
N LEU A 142 -14.70 -3.14 4.49
CA LEU A 142 -15.15 -3.13 3.09
C LEU A 142 -15.92 -1.86 2.74
N ASN A 143 -16.64 -1.28 3.70
CA ASN A 143 -17.53 -0.13 3.51
C ASN A 143 -16.92 1.20 3.96
N SER A 144 -15.62 1.25 4.25
CA SER A 144 -14.89 2.46 4.65
C SER A 144 -13.64 2.71 3.79
N ILE A 145 -12.61 1.89 3.95
CA ILE A 145 -11.29 2.09 3.32
C ILE A 145 -11.20 1.45 1.93
N ILE A 146 -11.92 0.35 1.70
CA ILE A 146 -11.97 -0.31 0.39
C ILE A 146 -12.93 0.43 -0.55
N VAL A 147 -12.40 0.88 -1.69
CA VAL A 147 -13.17 1.51 -2.76
C VAL A 147 -13.68 0.44 -3.72
N GLN A 148 -14.69 -0.32 -3.27
CA GLN A 148 -15.22 -1.50 -3.98
C GLN A 148 -15.65 -1.24 -5.44
N LYS A 149 -16.09 -0.02 -5.78
CA LYS A 149 -16.41 0.38 -7.18
C LYS A 149 -15.25 0.20 -8.16
N ASN A 150 -14.01 0.17 -7.65
CA ASN A 150 -12.81 -0.08 -8.45
C ASN A 150 -12.69 -1.55 -8.89
N LEU A 151 -13.46 -2.46 -8.28
CA LEU A 151 -13.54 -3.88 -8.64
C LEU A 151 -14.85 -4.26 -9.34
N GLN A 152 -15.77 -3.32 -9.52
CA GLN A 152 -17.09 -3.58 -10.11
C GLN A 152 -17.15 -3.17 -11.58
N TYR A 153 -17.66 -4.05 -12.43
CA TYR A 153 -17.98 -3.77 -13.84
C TYR A 153 -19.49 -3.85 -14.07
N ARG A 154 -19.96 -3.35 -15.23
CA ARG A 154 -21.41 -3.31 -15.52
C ARG A 154 -22.00 -4.68 -15.79
N GLY A 155 -21.22 -5.56 -16.43
CA GLY A 155 -21.62 -6.93 -16.78
C GLY A 155 -20.98 -7.97 -15.86
N GLU A 156 -21.31 -9.23 -16.14
CA GLU A 156 -20.71 -10.39 -15.46
C GLU A 156 -19.19 -10.50 -15.71
N TYR A 157 -18.73 -10.02 -16.87
CA TYR A 157 -17.32 -9.96 -17.23
C TYR A 157 -16.95 -8.57 -17.79
N PRO A 158 -15.74 -8.06 -17.50
CA PRO A 158 -15.32 -6.76 -17.98
C PRO A 158 -15.01 -6.77 -19.48
N THR A 159 -15.45 -5.72 -20.18
CA THR A 159 -14.98 -5.44 -21.54
C THR A 159 -13.55 -4.89 -21.52
N SER A 160 -12.82 -5.05 -22.63
CA SER A 160 -11.48 -4.45 -22.79
C SER A 160 -11.51 -2.93 -22.62
N GLU A 161 -12.57 -2.26 -23.07
CA GLU A 161 -12.75 -0.81 -22.90
C GLU A 161 -12.89 -0.43 -21.42
N GLU A 162 -13.69 -1.17 -20.66
CA GLU A 162 -13.85 -0.94 -19.23
C GLU A 162 -12.54 -1.20 -18.46
N MET A 163 -11.83 -2.30 -18.77
CA MET A 163 -10.54 -2.60 -18.14
C MET A 163 -9.51 -1.49 -18.36
N ASN A 164 -9.44 -0.95 -19.58
CA ASN A 164 -8.52 0.15 -19.88
C ASN A 164 -8.76 1.38 -19.00
N ARG A 165 -10.02 1.67 -18.65
CA ARG A 165 -10.37 2.82 -17.80
C ARG A 165 -10.33 2.54 -16.30
N LYS A 166 -10.35 1.27 -15.88
CA LYS A 166 -10.46 0.89 -14.47
C LYS A 166 -9.11 0.94 -13.75
N LYS A 167 -9.11 1.31 -12.46
CA LYS A 167 -7.92 1.27 -11.58
C LYS A 167 -8.16 0.26 -10.46
N CYS A 168 -8.08 -1.03 -10.75
CA CYS A 168 -8.43 -2.09 -9.78
C CYS A 168 -7.51 -2.07 -8.54
N TYR A 169 -6.21 -1.84 -8.71
CA TYR A 169 -5.27 -1.75 -7.59
C TYR A 169 -5.64 -0.63 -6.58
N ALA A 170 -6.21 0.47 -7.07
CA ALA A 170 -6.71 1.56 -6.22
C ALA A 170 -7.96 1.17 -5.41
N ALA A 171 -8.44 -0.08 -5.46
CA ALA A 171 -9.51 -0.56 -4.59
C ALA A 171 -9.12 -0.53 -3.11
N TYR A 172 -7.84 -0.72 -2.76
CA TYR A 172 -7.43 -0.86 -1.36
C TYR A 172 -7.45 0.45 -0.56
N THR A 173 -7.25 1.61 -1.18
CA THR A 173 -7.26 2.92 -0.48
C THR A 173 -7.99 4.02 -1.22
N GLY A 174 -8.42 3.77 -2.46
CA GLY A 174 -9.08 4.74 -3.35
C GLY A 174 -8.17 5.41 -4.38
N GLY A 175 -6.85 5.27 -4.24
CA GLY A 175 -5.86 5.82 -5.14
C GLY A 175 -4.92 6.79 -4.42
N ASP A 176 -4.34 7.70 -5.20
CA ASP A 176 -3.27 8.53 -4.69
C ASP A 176 -3.77 9.89 -4.21
N PHE A 177 -3.88 10.06 -2.89
CA PHE A 177 -4.38 11.29 -2.26
C PHE A 177 -3.24 12.07 -1.57
N PRO A 178 -3.29 13.41 -1.56
CA PRO A 178 -2.39 14.24 -0.76
C PRO A 178 -2.33 13.80 0.70
N LYS A 179 -3.51 13.60 1.31
CA LYS A 179 -3.66 13.19 2.70
C LYS A 179 -4.85 12.27 2.89
N GLN A 180 -4.66 11.18 3.61
CA GLN A 180 -5.72 10.31 4.11
C GLN A 180 -5.49 10.03 5.59
N ILE A 181 -6.55 10.06 6.38
CA ILE A 181 -6.51 9.77 7.82
C ILE A 181 -7.50 8.65 8.08
N VAL A 182 -7.04 7.60 8.74
CA VAL A 182 -7.85 6.42 9.07
C VAL A 182 -7.83 6.24 10.57
N LYS A 183 -9.00 6.36 11.21
CA LYS A 183 -9.18 6.09 12.64
C LYS A 183 -9.83 4.73 12.81
N ASN A 184 -9.20 3.88 13.61
CA ASN A 184 -9.74 2.58 13.97
C ASN A 184 -10.55 2.70 15.27
N ASN A 185 -11.87 2.76 15.13
CA ASN A 185 -12.78 2.95 16.27
C ASN A 185 -12.89 1.69 17.16
N ARG A 186 -12.13 0.63 16.83
CA ARG A 186 -12.04 -0.64 17.54
C ARG A 186 -10.63 -0.94 18.05
N ALA A 187 -9.69 -0.01 17.92
CA ALA A 187 -8.33 -0.21 18.39
C ALA A 187 -8.29 -0.48 19.90
N THR A 188 -7.38 -1.36 20.30
CA THR A 188 -7.10 -1.70 21.70
C THR A 188 -5.76 -1.13 22.18
N ASN A 189 -5.12 -0.32 21.33
CA ASN A 189 -3.92 0.47 21.60
C ASN A 189 -4.24 1.94 21.28
N ASP A 190 -3.29 2.82 21.55
CA ASP A 190 -3.31 4.25 21.22
C ASP A 190 -2.33 4.63 20.10
N THR A 191 -1.73 3.62 19.45
CA THR A 191 -0.68 3.79 18.46
C THR A 191 -1.14 4.64 17.27
N LYS A 192 -0.31 5.62 16.90
CA LYS A 192 -0.46 6.47 15.74
C LYS A 192 0.71 6.32 14.78
N LEU A 193 0.40 6.02 13.52
CA LEU A 193 1.38 5.92 12.44
C LEU A 193 1.23 7.09 11.47
N LEU A 194 2.35 7.61 10.97
CA LEU A 194 2.40 8.42 9.77
C LEU A 194 3.09 7.63 8.65
N ILE A 195 2.44 7.49 7.51
CA ILE A 195 2.98 6.82 6.33
C ILE A 195 3.27 7.88 5.26
N LEU A 196 4.55 8.06 4.92
CA LEU A 196 5.00 8.77 3.73
C LEU A 196 5.17 7.74 2.63
N ARG A 197 4.48 7.90 1.50
CA ARG A 197 4.31 6.76 0.58
C ARG A 197 4.32 7.10 -0.89
N ASP A 198 4.48 6.04 -1.70
CA ASP A 198 4.01 5.98 -3.08
C ASP A 198 2.84 4.99 -3.28
N SER A 199 2.52 4.67 -4.54
CA SER A 199 1.37 3.84 -4.86
C SER A 199 1.47 2.40 -4.32
N PHE A 200 2.66 1.83 -4.05
CA PHE A 200 2.78 0.48 -3.47
C PHE A 200 2.11 0.36 -2.11
N ALA A 201 2.17 1.40 -1.28
CA ALA A 201 1.57 1.40 0.04
C ALA A 201 0.04 1.24 0.02
N CYS A 202 -0.64 1.44 -1.12
CA CYS A 202 -2.08 1.17 -1.23
C CYS A 202 -2.44 -0.25 -0.78
N GLY A 203 -1.61 -1.25 -1.10
CA GLY A 203 -1.83 -2.64 -0.68
C GLY A 203 -1.48 -2.95 0.78
N VAL A 204 -0.90 -2.00 1.52
CA VAL A 204 -0.41 -2.16 2.90
C VAL A 204 -1.25 -1.36 3.89
N THR A 205 -1.58 -0.10 3.54
CA THR A 205 -2.27 0.85 4.41
C THR A 205 -3.51 0.26 5.08
N PRO A 206 -4.44 -0.43 4.39
CA PRO A 206 -5.65 -0.91 5.05
C PRO A 206 -5.38 -1.89 6.19
N PHE A 207 -4.35 -2.71 6.05
CA PHE A 207 -3.98 -3.73 7.04
C PHE A 207 -3.25 -3.10 8.23
N LEU A 208 -2.40 -2.10 8.00
CA LEU A 208 -1.84 -1.30 9.10
C LEU A 208 -2.95 -0.55 9.85
N SER A 209 -3.93 0.00 9.13
CA SER A 209 -5.02 0.78 9.73
C SER A 209 -5.98 -0.02 10.60
N VAL A 210 -6.07 -1.35 10.46
CA VAL A 210 -6.82 -2.19 11.41
C VAL A 210 -5.98 -2.62 12.62
N ALA A 211 -4.65 -2.44 12.56
CA ALA A 211 -3.73 -2.83 13.62
C ALA A 211 -3.50 -1.74 14.68
N VAL A 212 -3.62 -0.46 14.28
CA VAL A 212 -3.32 0.70 15.14
C VAL A 212 -4.54 1.60 15.33
N ALA A 213 -4.48 2.55 16.26
CA ALA A 213 -5.55 3.50 16.57
C ALA A 213 -5.77 4.53 15.46
N GLU A 214 -4.68 5.08 14.91
CA GLU A 214 -4.76 6.11 13.89
C GLU A 214 -3.64 5.96 12.86
N THR A 215 -3.98 6.02 11.58
CA THR A 215 -3.02 6.00 10.47
C THR A 215 -3.21 7.25 9.64
N HIS A 216 -2.16 8.07 9.57
CA HIS A 216 -2.06 9.20 8.66
C HIS A 216 -1.25 8.77 7.45
N VAL A 217 -1.65 9.18 6.27
CA VAL A 217 -1.01 8.82 5.01
C VAL A 217 -0.81 10.08 4.19
N LEU A 218 0.42 10.37 3.81
CA LEU A 218 0.77 11.49 2.93
C LEU A 218 1.43 10.98 1.66
N ASP A 219 0.97 11.47 0.52
CA ASP A 219 1.67 11.33 -0.76
C ASP A 219 2.34 12.64 -1.13
N LEU A 220 3.66 12.64 -1.02
CA LEU A 220 4.48 13.84 -1.23
C LEU A 220 4.30 14.43 -2.64
N ARG A 221 3.90 13.63 -3.63
CA ARG A 221 3.68 14.07 -5.02
C ARG A 221 2.46 14.99 -5.17
N TYR A 222 1.55 14.96 -4.20
CA TYR A 222 0.26 15.68 -4.27
C TYR A 222 0.05 16.66 -3.12
N LEU A 223 1.03 16.80 -2.23
CA LEU A 223 0.96 17.81 -1.17
C LEU A 223 0.99 19.23 -1.78
N PRO A 224 0.25 20.19 -1.20
CA PRO A 224 0.43 21.60 -1.53
C PRO A 224 1.88 22.05 -1.35
N GLU A 225 2.36 22.98 -2.18
CA GLU A 225 3.75 23.46 -2.13
C GLU A 225 4.16 24.04 -0.76
N ASN A 226 3.20 24.61 -0.02
CA ASN A 226 3.42 25.19 1.31
C ASN A 226 3.18 24.19 2.46
N PHE A 227 2.96 22.91 2.18
CA PHE A 227 2.74 21.90 3.21
C PHE A 227 4.07 21.46 3.84
N SER A 228 4.19 21.66 5.15
CA SER A 228 5.35 21.21 5.93
C SER A 228 5.08 19.84 6.56
N VAL A 229 5.78 18.80 6.08
CA VAL A 229 5.71 17.46 6.68
C VAL A 229 6.20 17.49 8.13
N GLN A 230 7.21 18.31 8.43
CA GLN A 230 7.74 18.46 9.79
C GLN A 230 6.70 19.06 10.74
N ASP A 231 6.01 20.12 10.33
CA ASP A 231 4.98 20.72 11.17
C ASP A 231 3.82 19.76 11.37
N TYR A 232 3.48 18.97 10.34
CA TYR A 232 2.46 17.95 10.45
C TYR A 232 2.86 16.82 11.41
N ILE A 233 4.12 16.37 11.40
CA ILE A 233 4.64 15.41 12.38
C ILE A 233 4.53 15.98 13.79
N ASN A 234 4.90 17.24 13.99
CA ASN A 234 4.79 17.91 15.28
C ASN A 234 3.32 18.07 15.74
N GLU A 235 2.41 18.32 14.81
CA GLU A 235 0.97 18.45 15.08
C GLU A 235 0.36 17.13 15.55
N ILE A 236 0.60 16.04 14.82
CA ILE A 236 -0.06 14.76 15.10
C ILE A 236 0.71 13.93 16.13
N ASN A 237 2.01 14.17 16.32
CA ASN A 237 2.92 13.45 17.21
C ASN A 237 2.78 11.91 17.07
N PRO A 238 3.17 11.32 15.92
CA PRO A 238 3.01 9.89 15.68
C PRO A 238 4.08 9.09 16.43
N ASP A 239 3.77 7.85 16.80
CA ASP A 239 4.73 6.92 17.43
C ASP A 239 5.80 6.45 16.44
N ALA A 240 5.46 6.39 15.15
CA ALA A 240 6.40 6.08 14.09
C ALA A 240 6.04 6.79 12.78
N VAL A 241 7.08 7.16 12.03
CA VAL A 241 6.99 7.63 10.64
C VAL A 241 7.55 6.54 9.73
N LEU A 242 6.72 6.03 8.83
CA LEU A 242 7.03 4.97 7.88
C LEU A 242 7.22 5.55 6.48
N CYS A 243 8.42 5.45 5.93
CA CYS A 243 8.69 5.79 4.54
C CYS A 243 8.54 4.53 3.66
N LEU A 244 7.37 4.37 3.03
CA LEU A 244 7.04 3.24 2.17
C LEU A 244 7.18 3.65 0.70
N PHE A 245 8.40 3.54 0.18
CA PHE A 245 8.74 3.87 -1.21
C PHE A 245 9.32 2.67 -1.97
N SER A 246 8.90 2.56 -3.22
CA SER A 246 9.49 1.69 -4.23
C SER A 246 10.74 2.31 -4.85
N GLU A 247 11.53 1.46 -5.50
CA GLU A 247 12.81 1.78 -6.12
C GLU A 247 12.78 3.00 -7.04
N THR A 248 11.78 3.08 -7.93
CA THR A 248 11.67 4.16 -8.93
C THR A 248 11.67 5.55 -8.31
N ASN A 249 11.12 5.71 -7.10
CA ASN A 249 11.06 7.01 -6.42
C ASN A 249 12.34 7.30 -5.60
N LEU A 250 13.13 6.29 -5.23
CA LEU A 250 14.38 6.48 -4.49
C LEU A 250 15.52 6.97 -5.40
N VAL A 251 15.52 6.57 -6.67
CA VAL A 251 16.52 7.02 -7.64
C VAL A 251 16.32 8.49 -8.03
N GLU A 252 15.07 8.94 -8.19
CA GLU A 252 14.76 10.36 -8.50
C GLU A 252 15.12 11.30 -7.35
N LEU A 253 15.03 10.87 -6.09
CA LEU A 253 15.43 11.66 -4.91
C LEU A 253 16.96 11.74 -4.72
N SER A 254 17.73 10.95 -5.47
CA SER A 254 19.20 10.86 -5.36
C SER A 254 19.94 11.63 -6.46
N GLN A 255 19.22 12.28 -7.37
CA GLN A 255 19.74 13.15 -8.42
C GLN A 255 19.47 14.62 -8.07
#